data_AF-A0A0Q6ZF62-F1
#
_entry.id   AF-A0A0Q6ZF62-F1
#
_cell.length_a   1.000
_cell.length_b   1.000
_cell.length_c   1.000
_cell.angle_alpha   90.00
_cell.angle_beta   90.00
_cell.angle_gamma   90.00
#
_symmetry.space_group_name_H-M   'P 1'
#
loop_
_entity.id
_entity.type
_entity.pdbx_description
1 polymer ?
#
loop_
_entity_poly.entity_id
_entity_poly.type
_entity_poly.pdbx_seq_one_letter_code
_entity_poly.pdbx_strand_id
1 'polypeptide(L)'
;MKILSVRRAPPGGSTIAHVDLELVDGAKLYGIRVSRADDGTFRAFGQNSERGRTCSFSPAVVAEIAAATLTELESTGHRNNDRTRS
;
A
#
# COMPACT_ATOMS: atom_id res chain seq x y z
N MET A 1 -0.93 -10.75 -7.64
CA MET A 1 -0.75 -10.27 -6.26
C MET A 1 -2.09 -10.12 -5.54
N LYS A 2 -2.12 -10.23 -4.21
CA LYS A 2 -3.32 -10.07 -3.37
C LYS A 2 -3.06 -9.15 -2.19
N ILE A 3 -3.94 -8.19 -1.96
CA ILE A 3 -3.92 -7.35 -0.76
C ILE A 3 -4.52 -8.13 0.43
N LEU A 4 -3.81 -8.12 1.56
CA LEU A 4 -4.26 -8.76 2.80
C LEU A 4 -4.84 -7.73 3.77
N SER A 5 -4.21 -6.56 3.87
CA SER A 5 -4.68 -5.46 4.71
C SER A 5 -4.19 -4.12 4.16
N VAL A 6 -4.97 -3.05 4.34
CA VAL A 6 -4.58 -1.68 3.99
C VAL A 6 -4.93 -0.74 5.13
N ARG A 7 -3.96 0.07 5.51
CA ARG A 7 -4.10 1.14 6.51
C ARG A 7 -3.78 2.47 5.86
N ARG A 8 -4.79 3.32 5.69
CA ARG A 8 -4.60 4.67 5.15
C ARG A 8 -3.70 5.47 6.09
N ALA A 9 -2.71 6.16 5.53
CA ALA A 9 -1.88 7.06 6.30
C ALA A 9 -2.63 8.37 6.60
N PRO A 10 -2.30 9.07 7.70
CA PRO A 10 -2.84 10.40 7.96
C PRO A 10 -2.55 11.37 6.80
N PRO A 11 -3.44 12.33 6.53
CA PRO A 11 -3.19 13.36 5.53
C PRO A 11 -2.00 14.24 5.91
N GLY A 12 -1.37 14.88 4.91
CA GLY A 12 -0.27 15.84 5.12
C GLY A 12 1.13 15.31 4.85
N GLY A 13 1.27 14.05 4.41
CA GLY A 13 2.54 13.48 3.98
C GLY A 13 2.47 12.85 2.58
N SER A 14 3.63 12.45 2.06
CA SER A 14 3.73 11.72 0.78
C SER A 14 3.26 10.27 0.88
N THR A 15 3.24 9.70 2.09
CA THR A 15 2.74 8.34 2.32
C THR A 15 1.22 8.31 2.24
N ILE A 16 0.69 7.38 1.45
CA ILE A 16 -0.75 7.23 1.23
C ILE A 16 -1.30 6.11 2.11
N ALA A 17 -0.56 5.01 2.23
CA ALA A 17 -0.98 3.86 3.01
C ALA A 17 0.20 2.96 3.40
N HIS A 18 -0.06 2.12 4.41
CA HIS A 18 0.71 0.92 4.71
C HIS A 18 -0.11 -0.31 4.34
N VAL A 19 0.52 -1.29 3.72
CA VAL A 19 -0.13 -2.42 3.10
C VAL A 19 0.57 -3.71 3.47
N ASP A 20 -0.24 -4.72 3.78
CA ASP A 20 0.20 -6.11 3.88
C ASP A 20 -0.34 -6.85 2.65
N LEU A 21 0.51 -7.60 1.96
CA LEU A 21 0.17 -8.25 0.69
C LEU A 21 0.81 -9.62 0.53
N GLU A 22 0.21 -10.44 -0.31
CA GLU A 22 0.79 -11.66 -0.84
C GLU A 22 1.22 -11.40 -2.29
N LEU A 23 2.54 -11.38 -2.51
CA LEU A 23 3.13 -11.00 -3.79
C LEU A 23 2.87 -12.09 -4.84
N VAL A 24 3.19 -13.33 -4.46
CA VAL A 24 2.90 -14.58 -5.16
C VAL A 24 2.42 -15.61 -4.14
N ASP A 25 1.87 -16.72 -4.60
CA ASP A 25 1.37 -17.77 -3.70
C ASP A 25 2.44 -18.21 -2.68
N GLY A 26 2.11 -18.12 -1.39
CA GLY A 26 3.01 -18.45 -0.29
C GLY A 26 3.98 -17.35 0.13
N ALA A 27 4.14 -16.26 -0.64
CA ALA A 27 5.08 -15.18 -0.35
C ALA A 27 4.37 -13.90 0.14
N LYS A 28 4.39 -13.70 1.47
CA LYS A 28 3.70 -12.58 2.13
C LYS A 28 4.69 -11.52 2.59
N LEU A 29 4.33 -10.26 2.34
CA LEU A 29 5.08 -9.08 2.71
C LEU A 29 4.21 -8.19 3.58
N TYR A 30 4.80 -7.67 4.66
CA TYR A 30 4.09 -6.90 5.67
C TYR A 30 4.71 -5.51 5.81
N GLY A 31 3.86 -4.53 6.15
CA GLY A 31 4.28 -3.17 6.42
C GLY A 31 4.83 -2.42 5.20
N ILE A 32 4.40 -2.79 3.99
CA ILE A 32 4.83 -2.11 2.76
C ILE A 32 4.27 -0.69 2.76
N ARG A 33 5.17 0.28 2.68
CA ARG A 33 4.80 1.71 2.61
C ARG A 33 4.60 2.12 1.17
N VAL A 34 3.42 2.65 0.86
CA VAL A 34 3.09 3.21 -0.46
C VAL A 34 3.02 4.73 -0.36
N SER A 35 3.78 5.43 -1.20
CA SER A 35 3.85 6.89 -1.21
C SER A 35 3.72 7.47 -2.63
N ARG A 36 3.15 8.66 -2.73
CA ARG A 36 3.15 9.49 -3.93
C ARG A 36 4.42 10.34 -3.96
N ALA A 37 5.10 10.38 -5.10
CA ALA A 37 6.20 11.31 -5.36
C ALA A 37 5.66 12.62 -5.98
N ASP A 38 6.50 13.66 -5.97
CA ASP A 38 6.14 15.00 -6.46
C ASP A 38 5.86 15.02 -7.96
N ASP A 39 6.45 14.09 -8.71
CA ASP A 39 6.20 13.86 -10.14
C ASP A 39 4.86 13.14 -10.42
N GLY A 40 4.09 12.84 -9.37
CA GLY A 40 2.83 12.13 -9.44
C GLY A 40 2.95 10.61 -9.50
N THR A 41 4.17 10.06 -9.58
CA THR A 41 4.40 8.61 -9.57
C THR A 41 4.19 8.02 -8.18
N PHE A 42 4.02 6.69 -8.12
CA PHE A 42 3.93 5.96 -6.86
C PHE A 42 5.22 5.19 -6.59
N ARG A 43 5.54 5.05 -5.31
CA ARG A 43 6.67 4.27 -4.81
C ARG A 43 6.20 3.31 -3.74
N ALA A 44 6.74 2.09 -3.75
CA ALA A 44 6.50 1.07 -2.74
C ALA A 44 7.82 0.71 -2.06
N PHE A 45 7.83 0.69 -0.75
CA PHE A 45 9.02 0.41 0.04
C PHE A 45 8.75 -0.72 1.03
N GLY A 46 9.67 -1.69 1.07
CA GLY A 46 9.71 -2.68 2.13
C GLY A 46 9.74 -2.03 3.51
N GLN A 47 9.22 -2.74 4.51
CA GLN A 47 9.31 -2.28 5.89
C GLN A 47 10.79 -2.07 6.24
N ASN A 48 11.15 -0.87 6.67
CA ASN A 48 12.51 -0.60 7.13
C ASN A 48 12.71 -1.30 8.48
N SER A 49 13.72 -2.16 8.57
CA SER A 49 14.18 -2.71 9.84
C SER A 49 15.34 -1.86 10.35
N GLU A 50 15.68 -1.93 11.64
CA GLU A 50 16.88 -1.24 12.17
C GLU A 50 18.17 -1.63 11.44
N ARG A 51 18.17 -2.76 10.71
CA ARG A 51 19.30 -3.25 9.90
C ARG A 51 19.28 -2.76 8.45
N GLY A 52 18.35 -1.87 8.08
CA GLY A 52 18.25 -1.26 6.75
C GLY A 52 17.13 -1.82 5.87
N ARG A 53 17.29 -1.63 4.55
CA ARG A 53 16.30 -1.99 3.52
C ARG A 53 16.14 -3.52 3.45
N THR A 54 14.92 -3.99 3.70
CA THR A 54 14.58 -5.43 3.75
C THR A 54 14.24 -6.01 2.38
N CYS A 55 13.61 -5.22 1.51
CA CYS A 55 13.33 -5.60 0.14
C CYS A 55 13.27 -4.38 -0.78
N SER A 56 13.40 -4.66 -2.08
CA SER A 56 13.21 -3.67 -3.15
C SER A 56 12.40 -4.30 -4.27
N PHE A 57 11.75 -3.46 -5.07
CA PHE A 57 10.82 -3.89 -6.11
C PHE A 57 11.24 -3.29 -7.44
N SER A 58 10.99 -4.03 -8.51
CA SER A 58 11.09 -3.46 -9.87
C SER A 58 9.98 -2.41 -10.08
N PRO A 59 10.16 -1.48 -11.03
CA PRO A 59 9.13 -0.48 -11.34
C PRO A 59 7.75 -1.11 -11.67
N ALA A 60 7.73 -2.25 -12.35
CA ALA A 60 6.50 -2.95 -12.68
C ALA A 60 5.77 -3.46 -11.42
N VAL A 61 6.50 -4.04 -10.47
CA VAL A 61 5.93 -4.50 -9.19
C VAL A 61 5.46 -3.31 -8.35
N VAL A 62 6.20 -2.20 -8.35
CA VAL A 62 5.76 -0.96 -7.67
C VAL A 62 4.42 -0.48 -8.23
N ALA A 63 4.26 -0.46 -9.56
CA ALA A 63 3.03 -0.04 -10.21
C ALA A 63 1.85 -0.96 -9.83
N GLU A 64 2.06 -2.29 -9.82
CA GLU A 64 1.03 -3.26 -9.44
C GLU A 64 0.63 -3.12 -7.96
N ILE A 65 1.60 -2.93 -7.05
CA ILE A 65 1.34 -2.70 -5.62
C ILE A 65 0.53 -1.42 -5.45
N ALA A 66 0.93 -0.34 -6.11
CA ALA A 66 0.27 0.95 -6.00
C ALA A 66 -1.18 0.89 -6.51
N ALA A 67 -1.40 0.30 -7.68
CA ALA A 67 -2.73 0.13 -8.25
C ALA A 67 -3.65 -0.67 -7.31
N ALA A 68 -3.19 -1.83 -6.84
CA ALA A 68 -3.96 -2.66 -5.91
C ALA A 68 -4.27 -1.94 -4.58
N THR A 69 -3.32 -1.14 -4.09
CA THR A 69 -3.50 -0.33 -2.87
C THR A 69 -4.59 0.73 -3.05
N LEU A 70 -4.57 1.46 -4.17
CA LEU A 70 -5.55 2.52 -4.45
C LEU A 70 -6.96 1.94 -4.59
N THR A 71 -7.10 0.83 -5.33
CA THR A 71 -8.38 0.13 -5.47
C THR A 71 -8.96 -0.32 -4.12
N GLU A 72 -8.13 -0.85 -3.22
CA GLU A 72 -8.59 -1.28 -1.89
C GLU A 72 -8.94 -0.08 -0.99
N LEU A 73 -8.19 1.03 -1.09
CA LEU A 73 -8.48 2.27 -0.36
C LEU A 73 -9.81 2.91 -0.76
N GLU A 74 -10.14 2.87 -2.05
CA GLU A 74 -11.44 3.29 -2.58
C GLU A 74 -12.54 2.37 -2.07
N SER A 75 -12.35 1.05 -2.18
CA SER A 75 -13.34 0.05 -1.72
C SER A 75 -13.61 0.11 -0.20
N THR A 76 -12.59 0.44 0.60
CA THR A 76 -12.74 0.61 2.06
C THR A 76 -13.40 1.94 2.42
N GLY A 77 -13.12 3.00 1.66
CA GLY A 77 -13.80 4.29 1.82
C GLY A 77 -15.32 4.18 1.62
N HIS A 78 -15.75 3.43 0.60
CA HIS A 78 -17.17 3.15 0.35
C HIS A 78 -17.83 2.38 1.49
N ARG A 79 -17.16 1.34 2.03
CA ARG A 79 -17.67 0.54 3.16
C ARG A 79 -17.85 1.34 4.45
N ASN A 80 -17.01 2.35 4.69
CA ASN A 80 -17.13 3.18 5.88
C ASN A 80 -18.29 4.19 5.79
N ASN A 81 -18.55 4.75 4.60
CA ASN A 81 -19.65 5.68 4.40
C ASN A 81 -21.04 5.02 4.49
N ASP A 82 -21.14 3.74 4.13
CA ASP A 82 -22.40 2.98 4.18
C ASP A 82 -22.91 2.75 5.63
N ARG A 83 -21.99 2.57 6.59
CA ARG A 83 -22.35 2.37 8.01
C ARG A 83 -22.89 3.62 8.72
N THR A 84 -22.70 4.79 8.16
CA THR A 84 -23.15 6.08 8.73
C THR A 84 -24.56 6.48 8.29
N ARG A 85 -25.27 5.64 7.52
CA ARG A 85 -26.57 5.98 6.93
C ARG A 85 -27.78 5.25 7.51
N SER A 86 -27.64 4.61 8.68
CA SER A 86 -28.71 3.92 9.42
C SER A 86 -29.28 4.77 10.54
#